data_AF-A0A8S1W2I9-F1
#
_entry.id   AF-A0A8S1W2I9-F1
#
_cell.length_a   1.000
_cell.length_b   1.000
_cell.length_c   1.000
_cell.angle_alpha   90.00
_cell.angle_beta   90.00
_cell.angle_gamma   90.00
#
_symmetry.space_group_name_H-M   'P 1'
#
loop_
_entity.id
_entity.type
_entity.pdbx_description
1 polymer ?
#
loop_
_entity_poly.entity_id
_entity_poly.type
_entity_poly.pdbx_seq_one_letter_code
_entity_poly.pdbx_strand_id
1 'polypeptide(L)'
;MHNIKWEQKKDMKQGFMIRIQHPDNKTEKQYKYFDEKQKSDLIMNVMNGICFSEKVSDKCDGNFISLYDPTDDRFHYYIQKLDGIEIDNPNEPLKGKIWIPYINEKRHDWDTLVENNIRISITDHLLWKLEYLKK
;
A
#
# COMPACT_ATOMS: atom_id res chain seq x y z
N MET A 1 -40.73 29.10 -10.50
CA MET A 1 -40.35 27.68 -10.31
C MET A 1 -39.30 27.33 -11.34
N HIS A 2 -38.02 27.32 -10.98
CA HIS A 2 -36.97 26.66 -11.76
C HIS A 2 -36.15 25.83 -10.77
N ASN A 3 -36.45 24.54 -10.75
CA ASN A 3 -35.82 23.53 -9.92
C ASN A 3 -34.42 23.29 -10.47
N ILE A 4 -33.43 23.91 -9.86
CA ILE A 4 -32.04 23.62 -10.13
C ILE A 4 -31.61 22.48 -9.21
N LYS A 5 -31.86 21.24 -9.65
CA LYS A 5 -31.16 20.05 -9.15
C LYS A 5 -29.88 19.89 -9.97
N TRP A 6 -28.83 20.65 -9.64
CA TRP A 6 -27.49 20.29 -10.11
C TRP A 6 -26.99 19.12 -9.27
N GLU A 7 -27.24 17.92 -9.80
CA GLU A 7 -26.35 16.75 -9.77
C GLU A 7 -25.56 16.52 -8.47
N GLN A 8 -26.25 16.06 -7.43
CA GLN A 8 -25.64 15.12 -6.50
C GLN A 8 -25.41 13.80 -7.25
N LYS A 9 -24.23 13.65 -7.86
CA LYS A 9 -23.58 12.36 -8.16
C LYS A 9 -22.13 12.61 -8.60
N LYS A 10 -21.28 13.03 -7.66
CA LYS A 10 -19.92 12.49 -7.69
C LYS A 10 -20.09 11.00 -7.42
N ASP A 11 -20.18 10.20 -8.48
CA ASP A 11 -20.06 8.75 -8.37
C ASP A 11 -18.86 8.49 -7.48
N MET A 12 -19.10 8.00 -6.27
CA MET A 12 -18.04 7.50 -5.41
C MET A 12 -17.50 6.25 -6.09
N LYS A 13 -16.64 6.43 -7.10
CA LYS A 13 -15.99 5.33 -7.80
C LYS A 13 -15.39 4.42 -6.75
N GLN A 14 -15.88 3.18 -6.69
CA GLN A 14 -15.35 2.17 -5.78
C GLN A 14 -13.88 1.91 -6.14
N GLY A 15 -13.08 1.58 -5.14
CA GLY A 15 -11.66 1.39 -5.34
C GLY A 15 -10.95 1.05 -4.04
N PHE A 16 -9.78 0.46 -4.18
CA PHE A 16 -8.92 0.11 -3.07
C PHE A 16 -8.31 1.36 -2.46
N MET A 17 -8.21 1.37 -1.14
CA MET A 17 -7.72 2.52 -0.40
C MET A 17 -6.57 2.09 0.50
N ILE A 18 -5.49 2.86 0.46
CA ILE A 18 -4.39 2.74 1.41
C ILE A 18 -4.20 4.03 2.17
N ARG A 19 -3.69 3.90 3.40
CA ARG A 19 -3.20 5.01 4.20
C ARG A 19 -1.72 4.81 4.48
N ILE A 20 -0.95 5.88 4.48
CA ILE A 20 0.47 5.87 4.81
C ILE A 20 0.66 6.83 5.96
N GLN A 21 1.19 6.33 7.08
CA GLN A 21 1.52 7.16 8.23
C GLN A 21 2.91 7.78 8.03
N HIS A 22 2.96 9.11 7.95
CA HIS A 22 4.21 9.84 7.87
C HIS A 22 5.01 9.66 9.18
N PRO A 23 6.31 9.34 9.11
CA PRO A 23 7.10 8.96 10.29
C PRO A 23 7.24 10.12 11.30
N ASP A 24 7.38 11.35 10.82
CA ASP A 24 7.74 12.52 11.64
C ASP A 24 6.59 13.09 12.47
N ASN A 25 5.40 13.21 11.88
CA ASN A 25 4.25 13.89 12.49
C ASN A 25 3.06 12.97 12.76
N LYS A 26 3.18 11.67 12.42
CA LYS A 26 2.14 10.64 12.55
C LYS A 26 0.82 10.95 11.82
N THR A 27 0.81 11.94 10.95
CA THR A 27 -0.32 12.20 10.05
C THR A 27 -0.42 11.09 9.01
N GLU A 28 -1.64 10.83 8.55
CA GLU A 28 -1.89 9.80 7.54
C GLU A 28 -2.26 10.47 6.21
N LYS A 29 -1.60 10.06 5.12
CA LYS A 29 -1.99 10.41 3.75
C LYS A 29 -2.71 9.23 3.12
N GLN A 30 -3.81 9.50 2.43
CA GLN A 30 -4.66 8.48 1.81
C GLN A 30 -4.48 8.47 0.30
N TYR A 31 -4.36 7.27 -0.26
CA TYR A 31 -4.34 7.02 -1.69
C TYR A 31 -5.46 6.06 -2.08
N LYS A 32 -6.06 6.26 -3.25
CA LYS A 32 -7.12 5.41 -3.77
C LYS A 32 -6.82 4.98 -5.20
N TYR A 33 -6.90 3.68 -5.45
CA TYR A 33 -6.79 3.07 -6.77
C TYR A 33 -8.19 2.65 -7.23
N PHE A 34 -8.62 3.19 -8.37
CA PHE A 34 -9.95 2.97 -8.91
C PHE A 34 -9.96 1.76 -9.85
N ASP A 35 -10.43 0.64 -9.34
CA ASP A 35 -10.82 -0.51 -10.15
C ASP A 35 -12.33 -0.73 -10.03
N GLU A 36 -13.08 -0.21 -11.00
CA GLU A 36 -14.54 -0.12 -10.94
C GLU A 36 -15.25 -1.48 -11.01
N LYS A 37 -14.55 -2.55 -11.41
CA LYS A 37 -15.14 -3.90 -11.54
C LYS A 37 -14.69 -4.86 -10.45
N GLN A 38 -13.56 -4.59 -9.81
CA GLN A 38 -12.91 -5.53 -8.91
C GLN A 38 -13.16 -5.19 -7.44
N LYS A 39 -13.80 -6.12 -6.72
CA LYS A 39 -14.06 -5.99 -5.27
C LYS A 39 -12.92 -6.53 -4.41
N SER A 40 -12.11 -7.44 -4.96
CA SER A 40 -10.93 -7.98 -4.29
C SER A 40 -9.81 -8.33 -5.26
N ASP A 41 -8.57 -8.11 -4.85
CA ASP A 41 -7.39 -8.39 -5.67
C ASP A 41 -6.18 -8.77 -4.79
N LEU A 42 -5.13 -9.28 -5.40
CA LEU A 42 -3.84 -9.49 -4.74
C LEU A 42 -3.29 -8.16 -4.24
N ILE A 43 -2.77 -8.14 -3.01
CA ILE A 43 -2.24 -6.91 -2.41
C ILE A 43 -1.10 -6.30 -3.25
N MET A 44 -0.30 -7.13 -3.91
CA MET A 44 0.75 -6.68 -4.83
C MET A 44 0.17 -5.89 -6.02
N ASN A 45 -0.93 -6.35 -6.61
CA ASN A 45 -1.61 -5.65 -7.72
C ASN A 45 -2.18 -4.31 -7.26
N VAL A 46 -2.78 -4.28 -6.07
CA VAL A 46 -3.32 -3.05 -5.48
C VAL A 46 -2.20 -2.04 -5.23
N MET A 47 -1.08 -2.46 -4.64
CA MET A 47 0.04 -1.57 -4.38
C MET A 47 0.69 -1.06 -5.67
N ASN A 48 0.84 -1.92 -6.68
CA ASN A 48 1.27 -1.50 -8.01
C ASN A 48 0.29 -0.52 -8.65
N GLY A 49 -1.02 -0.75 -8.50
CA GLY A 49 -2.06 0.16 -8.95
C GLY A 49 -1.95 1.53 -8.30
N ILE A 50 -1.74 1.58 -6.98
CA ILE A 50 -1.57 2.83 -6.23
C ILE A 50 -0.31 3.60 -6.64
N CYS A 51 0.81 2.91 -6.89
CA CYS A 51 2.08 3.59 -7.15
C CYS A 51 2.32 3.92 -8.64
N PHE A 52 1.75 3.14 -9.55
CA PHE A 52 2.12 3.18 -10.97
C PHE A 52 0.95 3.31 -11.95
N SER A 53 -0.31 3.23 -11.50
CA SER A 53 -1.46 3.42 -12.38
C SER A 53 -1.79 4.88 -12.59
N GLU A 54 -2.35 5.21 -13.76
CA GLU A 54 -2.99 6.51 -14.01
C GLU A 54 -4.42 6.59 -13.43
N LYS A 55 -4.98 5.47 -12.94
CA LYS A 55 -6.32 5.41 -12.33
C LYS A 55 -6.29 5.58 -10.82
N VAL A 56 -5.57 6.59 -10.33
CA VAL A 56 -5.40 6.87 -8.90
C VAL A 56 -5.91 8.25 -8.52
N SER A 57 -6.26 8.44 -7.26
CA SER A 57 -6.67 9.76 -6.73
C SER A 57 -5.51 10.74 -6.65
N ASP A 58 -4.33 10.24 -6.32
CA ASP A 58 -3.06 10.97 -6.22
C ASP A 58 -1.93 9.98 -6.53
N LYS A 59 -0.79 10.47 -7.03
CA LYS A 59 0.37 9.64 -7.35
C LYS A 59 1.15 9.36 -6.06
N CYS A 60 1.21 8.09 -5.67
CA CYS A 60 2.06 7.64 -4.58
C CYS A 60 3.45 7.30 -5.15
N ASP A 61 4.49 8.05 -4.78
CA ASP A 61 5.86 7.73 -5.18
C ASP A 61 6.36 6.49 -4.42
N GLY A 62 6.24 5.33 -5.06
CA GLY A 62 6.60 4.03 -4.51
C GLY A 62 7.72 3.34 -5.29
N ASN A 63 8.55 2.56 -4.57
CA ASN A 63 9.48 1.63 -5.18
C ASN A 63 9.51 0.30 -4.41
N PHE A 64 9.57 -0.81 -5.14
CA PHE A 64 9.58 -2.17 -4.61
C PHE A 64 10.88 -2.85 -5.01
N ILE A 65 11.49 -3.58 -4.08
CA ILE A 65 12.74 -4.30 -4.31
C ILE A 65 12.59 -5.75 -3.86
N SER A 66 13.40 -6.62 -4.45
CA SER A 66 13.59 -7.99 -3.98
C SER A 66 15.07 -8.24 -3.73
N LEU A 67 15.37 -8.99 -2.67
CA LEU A 67 16.73 -9.38 -2.31
C LEU A 67 16.76 -10.90 -2.15
N TYR A 68 17.71 -11.56 -2.83
CA TYR A 68 17.91 -13.00 -2.71
C TYR A 68 18.62 -13.32 -1.40
N ASP A 69 18.05 -14.22 -0.61
CA ASP A 69 18.68 -14.80 0.58
C ASP A 69 19.09 -16.26 0.28
N PRO A 70 20.39 -16.57 0.30
CA PRO A 70 20.88 -17.92 0.06
C PRO A 70 20.58 -18.89 1.21
N THR A 71 20.15 -18.41 2.38
CA THR A 71 19.89 -19.26 3.55
C THR A 71 18.57 -20.02 3.44
N ASP A 72 17.55 -19.43 2.84
CA ASP A 72 16.26 -20.07 2.54
C ASP A 72 15.96 -20.18 1.03
N ASP A 73 16.97 -19.92 0.19
CA ASP A 73 16.98 -20.07 -1.28
C ASP A 73 15.78 -19.38 -1.97
N ARG A 74 15.49 -18.14 -1.57
CA ARG A 74 14.41 -17.36 -2.16
C ARG A 74 14.68 -15.87 -2.19
N PHE A 75 13.83 -15.16 -2.92
CA PHE A 75 13.78 -13.71 -2.88
C PHE A 75 12.83 -13.26 -1.76
N HIS A 76 13.31 -12.33 -0.93
CA HIS A 76 12.47 -11.57 -0.01
C HIS A 76 12.05 -10.25 -0.65
N TYR A 77 10.79 -9.89 -0.48
CA TYR A 77 10.22 -8.67 -1.04
C TYR A 77 10.15 -7.56 0.00
N TYR A 78 10.49 -6.33 -0.42
CA TYR A 78 10.40 -5.14 0.42
C TYR A 78 9.83 -3.96 -0.37
N ILE A 79 9.18 -3.05 0.34
CA ILE A 79 8.86 -1.72 -0.18
C ILE A 79 10.04 -0.83 0.19
N GLN A 80 10.88 -0.48 -0.79
CA GLN A 80 12.04 0.39 -0.56
C GLN A 80 11.61 1.82 -0.26
N LYS A 81 10.59 2.31 -0.99
CA LYS A 81 10.13 3.69 -0.91
C LYS A 81 8.62 3.72 -0.99
N LEU A 82 8.00 4.58 -0.19
CA LEU A 82 6.56 4.79 -0.23
C LEU A 82 6.25 6.25 0.14
N ASP A 83 5.44 6.92 -0.67
CA ASP A 83 5.18 8.37 -0.57
C ASP A 83 6.49 9.20 -0.57
N GLY A 84 7.47 8.77 -1.37
CA GLY A 84 8.78 9.44 -1.47
C GLY A 84 9.73 9.17 -0.30
N ILE A 85 9.30 8.42 0.73
CA ILE A 85 10.08 8.15 1.93
C ILE A 85 10.71 6.76 1.84
N GLU A 86 12.04 6.71 1.91
CA GLU A 86 12.83 5.49 1.82
C GLU A 86 12.96 4.77 3.17
N ILE A 87 13.19 3.45 3.11
CA ILE A 87 13.63 2.65 4.24
C ILE A 87 15.08 2.98 4.62
N ASP A 88 15.46 2.72 5.87
CA ASP A 88 16.76 3.15 6.41
C ASP A 88 17.96 2.51 5.69
N ASN A 89 17.83 1.25 5.23
CA ASN A 89 18.91 0.54 4.55
C ASN A 89 18.36 -0.37 3.43
N PRO A 90 18.28 0.11 2.18
CA PRO A 90 17.76 -0.67 1.04
C PRO A 90 18.53 -1.95 0.72
N ASN A 91 19.83 -2.01 1.01
CA ASN A 91 20.66 -3.17 0.70
C ASN A 91 20.60 -4.24 1.82
N GLU A 92 20.27 -3.82 3.04
CA GLU A 92 20.05 -4.72 4.17
C GLU A 92 18.81 -4.29 4.97
N PRO A 93 17.58 -4.43 4.42
CA PRO A 93 16.35 -3.85 4.97
C PRO A 93 16.09 -4.21 6.43
N LEU A 94 16.45 -5.44 6.83
CA LEU A 94 16.23 -5.95 8.19
C LEU A 94 17.12 -5.27 9.24
N LYS A 95 18.13 -4.48 8.86
CA LYS A 95 18.98 -3.70 9.78
C LYS A 95 18.40 -2.32 10.14
N GLY A 96 17.23 -1.97 9.61
CA GLY A 96 16.62 -0.66 9.81
C GLY A 96 15.10 -0.72 9.91
N LYS A 97 14.46 0.45 9.85
CA LYS A 97 13.01 0.52 9.70
C LYS A 97 12.63 0.21 8.26
N ILE A 98 11.56 -0.56 8.12
CA ILE A 98 10.93 -0.90 6.84
C ILE A 98 9.45 -0.55 6.86
N TRP A 99 8.83 -0.52 5.70
CA TRP A 99 7.39 -0.34 5.57
C TRP A 99 6.65 -1.62 5.97
N ILE A 100 5.86 -1.51 7.04
CA ILE A 100 5.05 -2.59 7.59
C ILE A 100 3.57 -2.36 7.25
N PRO A 101 2.92 -3.31 6.55
CA PRO A 101 1.49 -3.24 6.29
C PRO A 101 0.67 -3.63 7.52
N TYR A 102 -0.42 -2.91 7.73
CA TYR A 102 -1.49 -3.25 8.65
C TYR A 102 -2.78 -3.45 7.85
N ILE A 103 -3.43 -4.60 8.04
CA ILE A 103 -4.70 -4.94 7.41
C ILE A 103 -5.72 -5.13 8.51
N ASN A 104 -6.78 -4.32 8.51
CA ASN A 104 -7.81 -4.33 9.54
C ASN A 104 -7.18 -4.26 10.95
N GLU A 105 -6.25 -3.32 11.12
CA GLU A 105 -5.52 -3.02 12.36
C GLU A 105 -4.54 -4.11 12.83
N LYS A 106 -4.43 -5.22 12.10
CA LYS A 106 -3.45 -6.28 12.38
C LYS A 106 -2.17 -6.03 11.61
N ARG A 107 -1.03 -6.18 12.29
CA ARG A 107 0.31 -6.08 11.68
C ARG A 107 0.58 -7.31 10.82
N HIS A 108 1.12 -7.10 9.62
CA HIS A 108 1.53 -8.16 8.72
C HIS A 108 2.97 -7.93 8.23
N ASP A 109 3.61 -8.99 7.75
CA ASP A 109 4.86 -8.92 7.02
C ASP A 109 4.56 -8.84 5.52
N TRP A 110 5.09 -7.81 4.85
CA TRP A 110 4.91 -7.62 3.42
C TRP A 110 5.38 -8.82 2.60
N ASP A 111 6.55 -9.37 2.93
CA ASP A 111 7.15 -10.52 2.24
C ASP A 111 6.19 -11.73 2.29
N THR A 112 5.64 -12.00 3.48
CA THR A 112 4.66 -13.07 3.69
C THR A 112 3.35 -12.81 2.94
N LEU A 113 2.90 -11.57 2.85
CA LEU A 113 1.68 -11.23 2.11
C LEU A 113 1.83 -11.44 0.61
N VAL A 114 3.00 -11.09 0.05
CA VAL A 114 3.32 -11.27 -1.38
C VAL A 114 3.49 -12.74 -1.70
N GLU A 115 4.30 -13.47 -0.94
CA GLU A 115 4.58 -14.88 -1.17
C GLU A 115 3.30 -15.74 -1.15
N ASN A 116 2.40 -15.45 -0.20
CA ASN A 116 1.13 -16.17 -0.08
C ASN A 116 0.02 -15.65 -1.00
N ASN A 117 0.33 -14.69 -1.90
CA ASN A 117 -0.65 -14.10 -2.81
C ASN A 117 -1.93 -13.63 -2.07
N ILE A 118 -1.74 -12.91 -0.96
CA ILE A 118 -2.87 -12.50 -0.13
C ILE A 118 -3.79 -11.57 -0.91
N ARG A 119 -5.08 -11.87 -0.85
CA ARG A 119 -6.14 -11.05 -1.42
C ARG A 119 -6.66 -10.06 -0.38
N ILE A 120 -6.88 -8.83 -0.83
CA ILE A 120 -7.53 -7.76 -0.08
C ILE A 120 -8.81 -7.33 -0.79
N SER A 121 -9.78 -6.86 -0.02
CA SER A 121 -11.06 -6.31 -0.47
C SER A 121 -11.02 -4.79 -0.46
N ILE A 122 -11.87 -4.15 -1.26
CA ILE A 122 -12.12 -2.69 -1.20
C ILE A 122 -12.66 -2.23 0.17
N THR A 123 -13.12 -3.16 1.01
CA THR A 123 -13.59 -2.90 2.38
C THR A 123 -12.49 -3.05 3.43
N ASP A 124 -11.32 -3.59 3.08
CA ASP A 124 -10.24 -3.75 4.03
C ASP A 124 -9.60 -2.41 4.36
N HIS A 125 -9.24 -2.24 5.62
CA HIS A 125 -8.56 -1.04 6.10
C HIS A 125 -7.05 -1.26 6.05
N LEU A 126 -6.41 -0.64 5.07
CA LEU A 126 -4.98 -0.83 4.83
C LEU A 126 -4.18 0.40 5.29
N LEU A 127 -3.14 0.18 6.07
CA LEU A 127 -2.28 1.22 6.62
C LEU A 127 -0.81 0.78 6.58
N TRP A 128 0.08 1.63 6.09
CA TRP A 128 1.52 1.40 6.11
C TRP A 128 2.20 2.30 7.13
N LYS A 129 3.14 1.73 7.87
CA LYS A 129 3.96 2.43 8.86
C LYS A 129 5.42 2.08 8.69
N LEU A 130 6.30 3.06 8.83
CA LEU A 130 7.75 2.85 8.83
C LEU A 130 8.22 2.44 10.24
N GLU A 131 8.56 1.16 10.42
CA GLU A 131 8.85 0.56 11.73
C GLU A 131 9.98 -0.47 11.66
N TYR A 132 10.62 -0.76 12.79
CA TYR A 132 11.55 -1.90 12.88
C TYR A 132 10.79 -3.22 12.78
N LEU A 133 11.43 -4.26 12.22
CA LEU A 133 10.93 -5.61 12.39
C LEU A 133 10.95 -5.95 13.88
N LYS A 134 9.78 -6.28 14.45
CA LYS A 134 9.74 -6.90 15.77
C LYS A 134 10.25 -8.33 15.63
N LYS A 135 11.28 -8.67 16.39
CA LYS A 135 11.71 -10.05 16.62
C LYS A 135 10.64 -10.81 17.39
#